data_AF-A0A661ZFR2-F1
#
_entry.id   AF-A0A661ZFR2-F1
#
_cell.length_a   1.000
_cell.length_b   1.000
_cell.length_c   1.000
_cell.angle_alpha   90.00
_cell.angle_beta   90.00
_cell.angle_gamma   90.00
#
_symmetry.space_group_name_H-M   'P 1'
#
loop_
_entity.id
_entity.type
_entity.pdbx_description
1 polymer ?
#
loop_
_entity_poly.entity_id
_entity_poly.type
_entity_poly.pdbx_seq_one_letter_code
_entity_poly.pdbx_strand_id
1 'polypeptide(L)' 'AQAFDFRKPMKTSPYLQAFLDDFRKVVSFMENDQIMYKAIDAAVAFLQEKDVEL' A
#
# COMPACT_ATOMS: atom_id res chain seq x y z
N ALA A 1 2.36 0.61 -3.24
CA ALA A 1 1.51 1.81 -3.46
C ALA A 1 2.30 3.06 -3.85
N GLN A 2 3.41 3.43 -3.18
CA GLN A 2 4.15 4.68 -3.45
C GLN A 2 4.47 4.93 -4.93
N ALA A 3 5.10 3.96 -5.61
CA ALA A 3 5.43 4.09 -7.04
C ALA A 3 4.19 4.18 -7.95
N PHE A 4 3.07 3.57 -7.56
CA PHE A 4 1.81 3.68 -8.30
C PHE A 4 1.19 5.08 -8.15
N ASP A 5 1.30 5.70 -6.97
CA ASP A 5 0.83 7.06 -6.75
C ASP A 5 1.56 8.07 -7.62
N PHE A 6 2.89 7.94 -7.79
CA PHE A 6 3.67 8.77 -8.70
C PHE A 6 3.30 8.60 -10.19
N ARG A 7 2.61 7.51 -10.54
CA ARG A 7 2.18 7.22 -11.93
C ARG A 7 0.73 7.66 -12.21
N LYS A 8 0.02 8.24 -11.25
CA LYS A 8 -1.35 8.74 -11.48
C LYS A 8 -1.38 9.76 -12.62
N PRO A 9 -2.41 9.74 -13.49
CA PRO A 9 -3.67 8.99 -13.36
C PRO A 9 -3.65 7.56 -13.94
N MET A 10 -2.51 7.02 -14.37
CA MET A 10 -2.46 5.66 -14.91
C MET A 10 -2.92 4.64 -13.87
N LYS A 11 -3.83 3.75 -14.24
CA LYS A 11 -4.40 2.71 -13.38
C LYS A 11 -3.80 1.35 -13.72
N THR A 12 -3.80 0.46 -12.74
CA THR A 12 -3.43 -0.95 -12.90
C THR A 12 -4.69 -1.82 -13.09
N SER A 13 -4.56 -3.15 -13.10
CA SER A 13 -5.69 -4.06 -13.19
C SER A 13 -6.72 -3.83 -12.07
N PRO A 14 -8.02 -4.10 -12.28
CA PRO A 14 -9.05 -3.85 -11.27
C PRO A 14 -8.75 -4.50 -9.92
N TYR A 15 -8.26 -5.75 -9.92
CA TYR A 15 -7.88 -6.47 -8.71
C TYR A 15 -6.76 -5.76 -7.95
N LEU A 16 -5.66 -5.43 -8.64
CA LEU A 16 -4.51 -4.78 -7.99
C LEU A 16 -4.84 -3.35 -7.56
N GLN A 17 -5.72 -2.64 -8.29
CA GLN A 17 -6.18 -1.31 -7.88
C GLN A 17 -6.95 -1.39 -6.56
N ALA A 18 -7.91 -2.32 -6.43
CA ALA A 18 -8.65 -2.52 -5.19
C ALA A 18 -7.74 -2.89 -4.01
N PHE A 19 -6.74 -3.76 -4.25
CA PHE A 19 -5.73 -4.11 -3.24
C PHE A 19 -4.89 -2.90 -2.80
N LEU A 20 -4.45 -2.06 -3.74
CA LEU A 20 -3.70 -0.83 -3.44
C LEU A 20 -4.56 0.21 -2.70
N ASP A 21 -5.84 0.32 -3.05
CA ASP A 21 -6.80 1.21 -2.39
C ASP A 21 -7.06 0.76 -0.94
N ASP A 22 -7.19 -0.54 -0.71
CA ASP A 22 -7.26 -1.12 0.63
C ASP A 22 -5.97 -0.89 1.43
N PHE A 23 -4.80 -1.14 0.83
CA PHE A 23 -3.50 -0.91 1.46
C PHE A 23 -3.34 0.55 1.90
N ARG A 24 -3.85 1.51 1.12
CA ARG A 24 -3.78 2.95 1.43
C ARG A 24 -4.64 3.39 2.61
N LYS A 25 -5.59 2.55 3.07
CA LYS A 25 -6.31 2.77 4.32
C LYS A 25 -5.44 2.48 5.55
N VAL A 26 -4.41 1.65 5.39
CA VAL A 26 -3.51 1.21 6.47
C VAL A 26 -2.19 1.98 6.44
N VAL A 27 -1.58 2.13 5.26
CA VAL A 27 -0.32 2.84 5.07
C VAL A 27 -0.53 4.05 4.16
N SER A 28 -0.42 5.24 4.74
CA SER A 28 -0.58 6.52 4.03
C SER A 28 0.53 6.75 3.00
N PHE A 29 0.27 7.67 2.06
CA PHE A 29 1.30 8.13 1.13
C PHE A 29 2.36 8.93 1.90
N MET A 30 3.63 8.69 1.57
CA MET A 30 4.74 9.36 2.23
C MET A 30 5.14 10.59 1.44
N GLU A 31 4.83 11.77 1.96
CA GLU A 31 5.20 13.06 1.34
C GLU A 31 6.57 13.55 1.80
N ASN A 32 6.89 13.30 3.07
CA ASN A 32 8.15 13.70 3.70
C ASN A 32 8.77 12.51 4.41
N ASP A 33 10.05 12.64 4.73
CA ASP A 33 10.79 11.65 5.51
C ASP A 33 10.09 11.41 6.85
N GLN A 34 9.94 10.14 7.19
CA GLN A 34 9.25 9.69 8.39
C GLN A 34 9.90 8.44 8.96
N ILE A 35 9.62 8.17 10.23
CA ILE A 35 10.08 6.94 10.89
C ILE A 35 9.30 5.75 10.31
N MET A 36 10.00 4.90 9.56
CA MET A 36 9.40 3.88 8.72
C MET A 36 8.90 2.63 9.43
N TYR A 37 9.46 2.26 10.59
CA TYR A 37 9.15 0.95 11.19
C TYR A 37 7.66 0.77 11.46
N LYS A 38 6.94 1.83 11.85
CA LYS A 38 5.50 1.79 12.08
C LYS A 38 4.70 1.47 10.80
N ALA A 39 5.11 2.07 9.69
CA ALA A 39 4.49 1.82 8.38
C ALA A 39 4.83 0.42 7.86
N ILE A 40 6.04 -0.08 8.15
CA ILE A 40 6.47 -1.44 7.83
C ILE A 40 5.65 -2.47 8.62
N ASP A 41 5.51 -2.30 9.93
CA ASP A 41 4.72 -3.21 10.78
C ASP A 41 3.25 -3.25 10.34
N ALA A 42 2.67 -2.09 10.03
CA ALA A 42 1.30 -2.01 9.52
C ALA A 42 1.15 -2.67 8.14
N ALA A 43 2.16 -2.57 7.27
CA ALA A 43 2.17 -3.25 5.98
C ALA A 43 2.24 -4.78 6.14
N VAL A 44 3.06 -5.28 7.07
CA VAL A 44 3.17 -6.71 7.37
C VAL A 44 1.84 -7.24 7.92
N ALA A 45 1.24 -6.54 8.89
CA ALA A 45 -0.06 -6.92 9.45
C ALA A 45 -1.15 -6.97 8.37
N PHE A 46 -1.19 -5.97 7.47
CA PHE A 46 -2.12 -5.97 6.34
C PHE A 46 -1.97 -7.21 5.43
N LEU A 47 -0.74 -7.64 5.14
CA LEU A 47 -0.49 -8.83 4.32
C LEU A 47 -0.93 -10.11 5.03
N GLN A 48 -0.67 -10.21 6.34
CA GLN A 48 -1.09 -11.35 7.17
C GLN A 48 -2.62 -11.47 7.24
N GLU A 49 -3.34 -10.35 7.37
CA GLU A 49 -4.80 -10.34 7.39
C GLU A 49 -5.45 -10.72 6.06
N LYS A 50 -4.79 -10.40 4.94
CA LYS A 50 -5.31 -10.66 3.59
C LYS A 50 -5.01 -12.08 3.10
N ASP A 51 -4.36 -12.90 3.92
CA ASP A 51 -3.95 -14.29 3.62
C ASP A 51 -3.39 -14.42 2.20
N VAL A 52 -2.48 -13.49 1.87
CA VAL A 52 -1.86 -13.46 0.55
C VAL A 52 -0.86 -14.62 0.52
N GLU A 53 -1.23 -15.73 -0.12
CA GLU A 53 -0.26 -16.78 -0.46
C GLU A 53 0.84 -16.15 -1.33
N LEU A 54 2.08 -16.19 -0.83
CA LEU A 54 3.28 -15.73 -1.50
C LEU A 54 3.94 -16.87 -2.28
#